data_AF-E1X602-F1
#
_entry.id   AF-E1X602-F1
#
_cell.length_a   1.000
_cell.length_b   1.000
_cell.length_c   1.000
_cell.angle_alpha   90.00
_cell.angle_beta   90.00
_cell.angle_gamma   90.00
#
_symmetry.space_group_name_H-M   'P 1'
#
loop_
_entity.id
_entity.type
_entity.pdbx_description
1 polymer ?
#
loop_
_entity_poly.entity_id
_entity_poly.type
_entity_poly.pdbx_seq_one_letter_code
_entity_poly.pdbx_strand_id
1 'polypeptide(L)'
;MTLLFLSCVSVSANTVESIYSAESKLHPALKKEIAAVLLEDYKCINAYGLRELNTEVVVDRVDQGVVDYYYTTTFSATYTYDYHPNTAKVVVKSAKYAGSNPTIKWTDIESIEAHILCE
;
A
#
# COMPACT_ATOMS: atom_id res chain seq x y z
N MET A 1 -43.92 21.42 -12.36
CA MET A 1 -43.21 20.22 -12.83
C MET A 1 -41.82 20.27 -12.23
N THR A 2 -41.63 19.61 -11.08
CA THR A 2 -40.43 19.76 -10.24
C THR A 2 -39.29 18.95 -10.83
N LEU A 3 -38.17 19.62 -11.10
CA LEU A 3 -36.90 19.03 -11.50
C LEU A 3 -36.45 17.98 -10.46
N LEU A 4 -36.23 16.75 -10.89
CA LEU A 4 -35.41 15.78 -10.16
C LEU A 4 -33.96 15.94 -10.62
N PHE A 5 -33.15 16.62 -9.81
CA PHE A 5 -31.70 16.55 -9.89
C PHE A 5 -31.28 15.17 -9.36
N LEU A 6 -30.90 14.26 -10.27
CA LEU A 6 -30.13 13.07 -9.89
C LEU A 6 -28.73 13.53 -9.47
N SER A 7 -28.50 13.61 -8.17
CA SER A 7 -27.16 13.71 -7.61
C SER A 7 -26.45 12.36 -7.80
N CYS A 8 -25.66 12.25 -8.86
CA CYS A 8 -24.67 11.18 -8.98
C CYS A 8 -23.71 11.27 -7.80
N VAL A 9 -23.82 10.33 -6.86
CA VAL A 9 -22.80 10.15 -5.82
C VAL A 9 -21.59 9.59 -6.53
N SER A 10 -20.63 10.45 -6.86
CA SER A 10 -19.33 10.05 -7.38
C SER A 10 -18.69 9.17 -6.31
N VAL A 11 -18.59 7.86 -6.58
CA VAL A 11 -17.75 6.95 -5.79
C VAL A 11 -16.33 7.44 -5.98
N SER A 12 -15.81 8.17 -4.99
CA SER A 12 -14.44 8.67 -5.02
C SER A 12 -13.51 7.47 -5.00
N ALA A 13 -12.61 7.38 -5.98
CA ALA A 13 -11.44 6.51 -5.95
C ALA A 13 -10.86 6.47 -4.53
N ASN A 14 -10.54 5.27 -4.04
CA ASN A 14 -9.83 5.11 -2.77
C ASN A 14 -8.65 6.09 -2.76
N THR A 15 -8.69 7.08 -1.86
CA THR A 15 -7.51 7.89 -1.61
C THR A 15 -6.44 6.95 -1.04
N VAL A 16 -5.16 7.27 -1.22
CA VAL A 16 -4.07 6.46 -0.63
C VAL A 16 -4.37 6.14 0.84
N GLU A 17 -4.93 7.09 1.59
CA GLU A 17 -5.29 6.91 2.99
C GLU A 17 -6.37 5.84 3.25
N SER A 18 -7.32 5.63 2.33
CA SER A 18 -8.37 4.62 2.49
C SER A 18 -7.87 3.18 2.36
N ILE A 19 -6.67 2.98 1.78
CA ILE A 19 -6.00 1.68 1.73
C ILE A 19 -5.50 1.30 3.13
N TYR A 20 -5.07 2.27 3.92
CA TYR A 20 -4.42 2.04 5.21
C TYR A 20 -5.42 2.11 6.37
N SER A 21 -5.17 1.30 7.40
CA SER A 21 -5.89 1.44 8.66
C SER A 21 -5.54 2.77 9.32
N ALA A 22 -6.47 3.33 10.11
CA ALA A 22 -6.21 4.53 10.89
C ALA A 22 -5.04 4.36 11.87
N GLU A 23 -4.84 3.12 12.34
CA GLU A 23 -3.78 2.71 13.26
C GLU A 23 -2.51 2.21 12.54
N SER A 24 -2.42 2.43 11.22
CA SER A 24 -1.27 1.99 10.43
C SER A 24 0.02 2.57 10.99
N LYS A 25 0.96 1.69 11.30
CA LYS A 25 2.31 2.07 11.74
C LYS A 25 3.22 2.46 10.58
N LEU A 26 2.77 2.28 9.33
CA LEU A 26 3.56 2.53 8.14
C LEU A 26 3.85 4.02 7.98
N HIS A 27 5.11 4.35 7.68
CA HIS A 27 5.51 5.74 7.47
C HIS A 27 4.72 6.38 6.30
N PRO A 28 4.22 7.63 6.43
CA PRO A 28 3.37 8.25 5.39
C PRO A 28 4.01 8.34 3.99
N ALA A 29 5.33 8.50 3.91
CA ALA A 29 6.05 8.48 2.63
C ALA A 29 5.96 7.10 1.93
N LEU A 30 6.04 6.01 2.69
CA LEU A 30 5.90 4.64 2.17
C LEU A 30 4.47 4.33 1.76
N LYS A 31 3.46 4.91 2.43
CA LYS A 31 2.04 4.71 2.08
C LYS A 31 1.75 5.05 0.62
N LYS A 32 2.26 6.19 0.15
CA LYS A 32 2.06 6.62 -1.25
C LYS A 32 2.83 5.74 -2.22
N GLU A 33 4.08 5.43 -1.89
CA GLU A 33 4.96 4.66 -2.75
C GLU A 33 4.45 3.23 -2.96
N ILE A 34 4.12 2.53 -1.87
CA ILE A 34 3.61 1.16 -1.92
C ILE A 34 2.26 1.09 -2.66
N ALA A 35 1.36 2.05 -2.39
CA ALA A 35 0.07 2.09 -3.09
C ALA A 35 0.26 2.30 -4.61
N ALA A 36 1.20 3.15 -5.02
CA ALA A 36 1.49 3.36 -6.43
C ALA A 36 2.05 2.09 -7.07
N VAL A 37 3.10 1.49 -6.48
CA VAL A 37 3.73 0.26 -7.02
C VAL A 37 2.73 -0.89 -7.12
N LEU A 38 1.93 -1.13 -6.08
CA LEU A 38 0.95 -2.22 -6.10
C LEU A 38 -0.13 -2.04 -7.18
N LEU A 39 -0.57 -0.81 -7.45
CA LEU A 39 -1.58 -0.55 -8.48
C LEU A 39 -0.99 -0.47 -9.90
N GLU A 40 0.29 -0.10 -10.05
CA GLU A 40 0.98 -0.05 -11.33
C GLU A 40 1.44 -1.43 -11.80
N ASP A 41 2.05 -2.22 -10.90
CA ASP A 41 2.60 -3.55 -11.21
C ASP A 41 1.50 -4.62 -11.30
N TYR A 42 0.43 -4.48 -10.53
CA TYR A 42 -0.71 -5.41 -10.51
C TYR A 42 -2.00 -4.74 -10.98
N LYS A 43 -2.06 -4.38 -12.26
CA LYS A 43 -3.20 -3.65 -12.87
C LYS A 43 -4.56 -4.35 -12.73
N CYS A 44 -4.58 -5.65 -12.47
CA CYS A 44 -5.80 -6.42 -12.23
C CYS A 44 -6.36 -6.24 -10.80
N ILE A 45 -5.57 -5.68 -9.88
CA ILE A 45 -6.07 -5.24 -8.57
C ILE A 45 -7.03 -4.10 -8.78
N ASN A 46 -8.22 -4.24 -8.22
CA ASN A 46 -9.15 -3.14 -8.18
C ASN A 46 -8.57 -2.03 -7.28
N ALA A 47 -8.53 -0.78 -7.75
CA ALA A 47 -8.10 0.37 -6.93
C ALA A 47 -8.88 0.48 -5.60
N TYR A 48 -10.13 -0.02 -5.58
CA TYR A 48 -10.99 -0.11 -4.39
C TYR A 48 -10.76 -1.37 -3.54
N GLY A 49 -9.99 -2.31 -4.06
CA GLY A 49 -9.80 -3.66 -3.54
C GLY A 49 -8.58 -3.84 -2.65
N LEU A 50 -7.72 -2.83 -2.51
CA LEU A 50 -6.53 -2.91 -1.67
C LEU A 50 -6.82 -2.38 -0.27
N ARG A 51 -6.55 -3.20 0.76
CA ARG A 51 -6.74 -2.84 2.17
C ARG A 51 -5.63 -3.41 3.03
N GLU A 52 -4.97 -2.56 3.82
CA GLU A 52 -4.03 -2.96 4.84
C GLU A 52 -4.73 -3.82 5.91
N LEU A 53 -4.11 -4.93 6.27
CA LEU A 53 -4.54 -5.79 7.37
C LEU A 53 -3.69 -5.55 8.62
N ASN A 54 -2.38 -5.39 8.44
CA ASN A 54 -1.43 -5.18 9.53
C ASN A 54 -0.14 -4.53 9.01
N THR A 55 0.50 -3.71 9.84
CA THR A 55 1.90 -3.29 9.65
C THR A 55 2.69 -3.58 10.91
N GLU A 56 3.73 -4.38 10.76
CA GLU A 56 4.74 -4.63 11.79
C GLU A 56 5.94 -3.72 11.55
N VAL A 57 6.51 -3.20 12.63
CA VAL A 57 7.71 -2.35 12.58
C VAL A 57 8.82 -3.04 13.33
N VAL A 58 9.93 -3.27 12.66
CA VAL A 58 11.18 -3.71 13.27
C VAL A 58 12.15 -2.53 13.20
N VAL A 59 12.59 -2.09 14.37
CA VAL A 59 13.66 -1.11 14.47
C VAL A 59 14.96 -1.89 14.47
N ASP A 60 15.66 -1.88 13.35
CA ASP A 60 16.95 -2.56 13.24
C ASP A 60 18.04 -1.54 12.96
N ARG A 61 18.98 -1.47 13.92
CA ARG A 61 20.21 -0.67 13.96
C ARG A 61 20.05 0.81 14.30
N VAL A 62 20.61 1.12 15.47
CA VAL A 62 21.07 2.45 15.85
C VAL A 62 22.52 2.55 15.36
N ASP A 63 22.76 3.15 14.20
CA ASP A 63 24.12 3.50 13.79
C ASP A 63 24.40 4.95 14.20
N GLN A 64 25.37 5.15 15.10
CA GLN A 64 25.74 6.48 15.62
C GLN A 64 24.58 7.33 16.19
N GLY A 65 23.52 6.68 16.69
CA GLY A 65 22.34 7.36 17.24
C GLY A 65 21.23 7.63 16.21
N VAL A 66 21.41 7.19 14.97
CA VAL A 66 20.43 7.28 13.88
C VAL A 66 19.71 5.95 13.73
N VAL A 67 18.38 6.00 13.58
CA VAL A 67 17.50 4.83 13.62
C VAL A 67 16.85 4.62 12.26
N ASP A 68 17.12 3.46 11.65
CA ASP A 68 16.39 2.98 10.48
C ASP A 68 15.15 2.19 10.91
N TYR A 69 14.08 2.30 10.12
CA TYR A 69 12.82 1.60 10.38
C TYR A 69 12.51 0.64 9.24
N TYR A 70 12.27 -0.62 9.58
CA TYR A 70 11.85 -1.65 8.64
C TYR A 70 10.39 -2.03 8.93
N TYR A 71 9.62 -2.20 7.87
CA TYR A 71 8.19 -2.44 7.91
C TYR A 71 7.85 -3.71 7.16
N THR A 72 7.01 -4.55 7.75
CA THR A 72 6.31 -5.62 7.04
C THR A 72 4.83 -5.29 7.04
N THR A 73 4.31 -4.89 5.89
CA THR A 73 2.90 -4.54 5.70
C THR A 73 2.19 -5.65 4.95
N THR A 74 1.12 -6.19 5.54
CA THR A 74 0.26 -7.18 4.91
C THR A 74 -1.02 -6.51 4.43
N PHE A 75 -1.37 -6.74 3.17
CA PHE A 75 -2.59 -6.26 2.53
C PHE A 75 -3.49 -7.42 2.12
N SER A 76 -4.79 -7.17 2.10
CA SER A 76 -5.77 -7.90 1.31
C SER A 76 -5.95 -7.15 -0.01
N ALA A 77 -5.78 -7.85 -1.12
CA ALA A 77 -6.00 -7.30 -2.46
C ALA A 77 -7.14 -8.06 -3.14
N THR A 78 -8.20 -7.34 -3.51
CA THR A 78 -9.26 -7.85 -4.38
C THR A 78 -8.87 -7.60 -5.84
N TYR A 79 -8.86 -8.65 -6.64
CA TYR A 79 -8.50 -8.61 -8.05
C TYR A 79 -9.48 -9.43 -8.88
N THR A 80 -9.52 -9.20 -10.19
CA THR A 80 -10.35 -9.99 -11.10
C THR A 80 -9.46 -10.91 -11.92
N TYR A 81 -9.81 -12.19 -11.97
CA TYR A 81 -9.16 -13.20 -12.80
C TYR A 81 -10.23 -14.01 -13.52
N ASP A 82 -10.10 -14.13 -14.85
CA ASP A 82 -11.09 -14.79 -15.72
C ASP A 82 -12.54 -14.35 -15.41
N TYR A 83 -12.76 -13.03 -15.30
CA TYR A 83 -14.04 -12.42 -14.96
C TYR A 83 -14.62 -12.74 -13.57
N HIS A 84 -13.90 -13.46 -12.72
CA HIS A 84 -14.30 -13.78 -11.35
C HIS A 84 -13.56 -12.91 -10.33
N PRO A 85 -14.24 -12.33 -9.33
CA PRO A 85 -13.59 -11.60 -8.24
C PRO A 85 -12.88 -12.58 -7.32
N ASN A 86 -11.62 -12.28 -7.01
CA ASN A 86 -10.75 -13.06 -6.13
C ASN A 86 -10.11 -12.17 -5.09
N THR A 87 -9.60 -12.78 -4.01
CA THR A 87 -8.83 -12.08 -2.98
C THR A 87 -7.50 -12.77 -2.75
N ALA A 88 -6.44 -11.97 -2.62
CA ALA A 88 -5.10 -12.44 -2.32
C ALA A 88 -4.53 -11.68 -1.12
N LYS A 89 -3.57 -12.32 -0.44
CA LYS A 89 -2.70 -11.63 0.52
C LYS A 89 -1.46 -11.14 -0.22
N VAL A 90 -1.10 -9.89 0.04
CA VAL A 90 0.12 -9.27 -0.47
C VAL A 90 0.94 -8.84 0.73
N VAL A 91 2.20 -9.25 0.78
CA VAL A 91 3.14 -8.86 1.84
C VAL A 91 4.19 -7.95 1.22
N VAL A 92 4.36 -6.77 1.79
CA VAL A 92 5.34 -5.78 1.35
C VAL A 92 6.34 -5.55 2.48
N LYS A 93 7.61 -5.77 2.18
CA LYS A 93 8.73 -5.39 3.06
C LYS A 93 9.31 -4.08 2.56
N SER A 94 9.50 -3.13 3.46
CA SER A 94 9.96 -1.79 3.11
C SER A 94 10.75 -1.16 4.24
N ALA A 95 11.57 -0.17 3.89
CA ALA A 95 12.45 0.52 4.83
C ALA A 95 12.26 2.04 4.73
N LYS A 96 12.45 2.72 5.88
CA LYS A 96 12.64 4.15 5.99
C LYS A 96 13.99 4.39 6.63
N TYR A 97 14.95 4.82 5.81
CA TYR A 97 16.29 5.12 6.27
C TYR A 97 16.37 6.51 6.90
N ALA A 98 17.25 6.69 7.88
CA ALA A 98 17.59 7.96 8.48
C ALA A 98 19.11 8.20 8.41
N GLY A 99 19.53 9.47 8.29
CA GLY A 99 20.93 9.90 8.38
C GLY A 99 21.89 9.20 7.41
N SER A 100 23.17 9.14 7.75
CA SER A 100 24.36 8.88 6.89
C SER A 100 24.38 7.59 6.03
N ASN A 101 23.27 6.86 5.93
CA ASN A 101 23.10 5.83 4.92
C ASN A 101 23.17 6.50 3.52
N PRO A 102 24.10 6.09 2.63
CA PRO A 102 24.28 6.73 1.31
C PRO A 102 23.10 6.54 0.34
N THR A 103 21.96 6.06 0.81
CA THR A 103 20.72 5.90 0.04
C THR A 103 20.16 7.28 -0.33
N ILE A 104 20.31 7.65 -1.61
CA ILE A 104 19.69 8.85 -2.20
C ILE A 104 18.15 8.78 -2.08
N LYS A 105 17.60 7.56 -1.97
CA LYS A 105 16.20 7.29 -1.70
C LYS A 105 16.01 6.91 -0.23
N TRP A 106 15.39 7.80 0.53
CA TRP A 106 15.18 7.67 1.97
C TRP A 106 14.09 6.68 2.38
N THR A 107 13.36 6.15 1.41
CA THR A 107 12.39 5.06 1.51
C THR A 107 12.75 4.00 0.50
N ASP A 108 12.50 2.74 0.81
CA ASP A 108 12.72 1.66 -0.13
C ASP A 108 11.70 0.55 0.03
N ILE A 109 11.29 -0.06 -1.08
CA ILE A 109 10.46 -1.26 -1.08
C ILE A 109 11.41 -2.42 -1.33
N GLU A 110 11.71 -3.17 -0.29
CA GLU A 110 12.71 -4.25 -0.33
C GLU A 110 12.18 -5.46 -1.09
N SER A 111 10.90 -5.78 -0.91
CA SER A 111 10.26 -6.89 -1.62
C SER A 111 8.74 -6.81 -1.59
N ILE A 112 8.11 -7.35 -2.63
CA ILE A 112 6.67 -7.60 -2.69
C ILE A 112 6.46 -9.09 -2.92
N GLU A 113 5.74 -9.74 -2.01
CA GLU A 113 5.33 -11.13 -2.09
C GLU A 113 3.82 -11.18 -2.35
N ALA A 114 3.44 -11.49 -3.60
CA ALA A 114 2.06 -11.57 -4.04
C ALA A 114 1.87 -12.74 -5.02
N HIS A 115 0.79 -13.51 -4.83
CA HIS A 115 0.35 -14.52 -5.78
C HIS A 115 -0.95 -14.06 -6.43
N ILE A 116 -0.83 -13.07 -7.31
CA ILE A 116 -1.95 -12.49 -8.06
C ILE A 116 -1.77 -12.82 -9.53
N LEU A 117 -2.80 -13.41 -10.13
CA LEU A 117 -2.83 -13.71 -11.56
C LEU A 117 -3.46 -12.52 -12.28
N CYS A 118 -2.62 -11.69 -12.90
CA CYS A 118 -3.06 -10.56 -13.72
C CYS A 118 -3.04 -10.84 -15.23
N GLU A 119 -2.67 -12.06 -15.64
CA GLU A 119 -2.60 -12.54 -17.04
C GLU A 119 -3.47 -13.78 -17.26
#